data_AF-A0A820L1M3-F1
#
_entry.id   AF-A0A820L1M3-F1
#
_cell.length_a   1.000
_cell.length_b   1.000
_cell.length_c   1.000
_cell.angle_alpha   90.00
_cell.angle_beta   90.00
_cell.angle_gamma   90.00
#
_symmetry.space_group_name_H-M   'P 1'
#
loop_
_entity.id
_entity.type
_entity.pdbx_description
1 polymer ?
#
loop_
_entity_poly.entity_id
_entity_poly.type
_entity_poly.pdbx_seq_one_letter_code
_entity_poly.pdbx_strand_id
1 'polypeptide(L)' 'MSLEILQKSLPCQHPLIAMALKNMGIAYENKGELQQALVHFEKANAIHRQVLPSTHPDIRLIEEDMQRIKDQMNIYS' A
#
# COMPACT_ATOMS: atom_id res chain seq x y z
N MET A 1 34.43 -10.90 12.17
CA MET A 1 33.79 -9.78 11.44
C MET A 1 32.83 -10.37 10.43
N SER A 2 31.53 -10.13 10.57
CA SER A 2 30.52 -10.03 9.48
C SER A 2 29.12 -10.36 10.02
N LEU A 3 28.60 -9.46 10.85
CA LEU A 3 27.17 -9.42 11.22
C LEU A 3 26.61 -8.00 11.16
N GLU A 4 27.47 -6.98 11.14
CA GLU A 4 27.08 -5.57 11.03
C GLU A 4 26.69 -5.14 9.60
N ILE A 5 27.05 -5.93 8.57
CA ILE A 5 26.71 -5.59 7.18
C ILE A 5 25.22 -5.89 6.88
N LEU A 6 24.61 -6.83 7.59
CA LEU A 6 23.19 -7.14 7.41
C LEU A 6 22.26 -6.09 8.04
N GLN A 7 22.69 -5.38 9.09
CA GLN A 7 21.84 -4.40 9.77
C GLN A 7 21.64 -3.10 8.98
N LYS A 8 22.54 -2.74 8.06
CA LYS A 8 22.39 -1.55 7.19
C LYS A 8 21.48 -1.77 5.99
N SER A 9 21.03 -3.00 5.73
CA SER A 9 20.29 -3.35 4.52
C SER A 9 18.91 -3.95 4.78
N LEU A 10 18.23 -3.54 5.87
CA LEU A 10 16.80 -3.78 6.01
C LEU A 10 15.99 -2.48 5.96
N PRO A 11 15.89 -1.83 4.78
CA PRO A 11 14.63 -1.15 4.46
C PRO A 11 13.46 -2.17 4.37
N CYS A 12 13.74 -3.48 4.41
CA CYS A 12 12.82 -4.61 4.22
C CYS A 12 11.53 -4.59 5.05
N GLN A 13 11.47 -3.93 6.21
CA GLN A 13 10.22 -3.89 6.98
C GLN A 13 9.17 -2.99 6.33
N HIS A 14 9.56 -1.89 5.69
CA HIS A 14 8.58 -0.93 5.17
C HIS A 14 7.83 -1.40 3.92
N PRO A 15 8.47 -2.00 2.88
CA PRO A 15 7.76 -2.51 1.71
C PRO A 15 6.81 -3.66 2.06
N LEU A 16 7.21 -4.55 2.98
CA LEU A 16 6.36 -5.66 3.43
C LEU A 16 5.14 -5.15 4.21
N ILE A 17 5.30 -4.13 5.06
CA ILE A 17 4.18 -3.50 5.75
C ILE A 17 3.23 -2.81 4.76
N ALA A 18 3.75 -2.13 3.74
CA ALA A 18 2.92 -1.52 2.71
C ALA A 18 2.14 -2.57 1.89
N MET A 19 2.76 -3.69 1.52
CA MET A 19 2.05 -4.82 0.89
C MET A 19 0.98 -5.41 1.80
N ALA A 20 1.25 -5.56 3.09
CA ALA A 20 0.25 -6.06 4.04
C ALA A 20 -0.96 -5.11 4.13
N LEU A 21 -0.72 -3.80 4.21
CA LEU A 21 -1.77 -2.78 4.19
C LEU A 21 -2.56 -2.78 2.88
N LYS A 22 -1.88 -2.92 1.73
CA LYS A 22 -2.54 -3.08 0.44
C LYS A 22 -3.50 -4.29 0.45
N ASN A 23 -3.02 -5.44 0.93
CA ASN A 23 -3.84 -6.65 1.01
C ASN A 23 -5.03 -6.49 1.96
N MET A 24 -4.85 -5.76 3.07
CA MET A 24 -5.98 -5.40 3.95
C MET A 24 -6.99 -4.51 3.20
N GLY A 25 -6.51 -3.54 2.40
CA GLY A 25 -7.38 -2.72 1.55
C GLY A 25 -8.25 -3.55 0.61
N ILE A 26 -7.64 -4.52 -0.09
CA ILE A 26 -8.35 -5.48 -0.96
C ILE A 26 -9.33 -6.34 -0.15
N ALA A 27 -8.96 -6.78 1.05
CA ALA A 27 -9.86 -7.57 1.89
C ALA A 27 -11.09 -6.76 2.34
N TYR A 28 -10.92 -5.48 2.67
CA TYR A 28 -12.03 -4.58 3.00
C TYR A 28 -12.90 -4.26 1.78
N GLU A 29 -12.28 -4.10 0.61
CA GLU A 29 -13.03 -3.95 -0.63
C GLU A 29 -13.93 -5.17 -0.90
N ASN A 30 -13.39 -6.37 -0.78
CA ASN A 30 -14.16 -7.61 -0.97
C ASN A 30 -15.31 -7.75 0.04
N LYS A 31 -15.23 -7.06 1.19
CA LYS A 31 -16.31 -6.97 2.18
C LYS A 31 -17.34 -5.88 1.87
N GLY A 32 -17.12 -5.04 0.86
CA GLY A 32 -17.92 -3.87 0.54
C GLY A 32 -17.62 -2.65 1.43
N GLU A 33 -16.62 -2.74 2.31
CA GLU A 33 -16.21 -1.65 3.19
C GLU A 33 -15.23 -0.71 2.47
N LEU A 34 -15.70 -0.06 1.40
CA LEU A 34 -14.88 0.76 0.50
C LEU A 34 -14.13 1.91 1.20
N GLN A 35 -14.74 2.52 2.22
CA GLN A 35 -14.09 3.57 3.02
C GLN A 35 -12.87 3.03 3.81
N GLN A 36 -13.00 1.84 4.41
CA GLN A 36 -11.88 1.21 5.12
C GLN A 36 -10.80 0.78 4.14
N ALA A 37 -11.19 0.26 2.97
CA ALA A 37 -10.26 -0.10 1.90
C ALA A 37 -9.38 1.10 1.50
N LEU A 38 -10.01 2.26 1.26
CA LEU A 38 -9.31 3.48 0.86
C LEU A 38 -8.26 3.92 1.91
N VAL A 39 -8.63 3.92 3.19
CA VAL A 39 -7.70 4.27 4.30
C VAL A 39 -6.48 3.35 4.33
N HIS A 40 -6.65 2.06 4.02
CA HIS A 40 -5.55 1.10 4.02
C HIS A 40 -4.63 1.30 2.81
N PHE A 41 -5.20 1.58 1.64
CA PHE A 41 -4.43 1.93 0.45
C PHE A 41 -3.65 3.24 0.63
N GLU A 42 -4.23 4.27 1.25
CA GLU A 42 -3.52 5.53 1.55
C GLU A 42 -2.31 5.32 2.47
N LYS A 43 -2.48 4.51 3.54
CA LYS A 43 -1.38 4.14 4.43
C LYS A 43 -0.28 3.37 3.70
N ALA A 44 -0.65 2.42 2.84
CA ALA A 44 0.30 1.67 2.03
C ALA A 44 1.08 2.60 1.06
N ASN A 45 0.39 3.55 0.42
CA ASN A 45 1.00 4.53 -0.47
C ASN A 45 1.99 5.45 0.27
N ALA A 46 1.62 5.93 1.47
CA ALA A 46 2.49 6.77 2.28
C ALA A 46 3.81 6.07 2.62
N ILE A 47 3.75 4.78 2.97
CA ILE A 47 4.95 3.99 3.28
C ILE A 47 5.77 3.72 2.02
N HIS A 48 5.14 3.34 0.90
CA HIS A 48 5.85 3.15 -0.35
C HIS A 48 6.52 4.44 -0.85
N ARG A 49 5.88 5.62 -0.74
CA ARG A 49 6.49 6.91 -1.10
C ARG A 49 7.66 7.31 -0.21
N GLN A 50 7.71 6.83 1.04
CA GLN A 50 8.84 7.09 1.94
C GLN A 50 10.05 6.19 1.64
N VAL A 51 9.83 4.98 1.13
CA VAL A 51 10.86 3.94 1.04
C VAL A 51 11.28 3.64 -0.39
N LEU A 52 10.36 3.80 -1.33
CA LEU A 52 10.58 3.53 -2.75
C LEU A 52 10.64 4.86 -3.52
N PRO A 53 11.45 4.93 -4.59
CA PRO A 53 11.43 6.07 -5.49
C PRO A 53 10.04 6.21 -6.13
N SER A 54 9.63 7.44 -6.42
CA SER A 54 8.31 7.80 -6.96
C SER A 54 7.95 7.09 -8.28
N THR A 55 8.94 6.52 -8.96
CA THR A 55 8.80 5.76 -10.21
C THR A 55 8.50 4.27 -10.00
N HIS A 56 8.41 3.81 -8.74
CA HIS A 56 8.21 2.40 -8.46
C HIS A 56 6.78 1.94 -8.87
N PRO A 57 6.64 0.80 -9.57
CA PRO A 57 5.34 0.31 -10.04
C PRO A 57 4.33 0.10 -8.91
N ASP A 58 4.77 -0.28 -7.72
CA ASP A 58 3.88 -0.48 -6.56
C ASP A 58 3.11 0.78 -6.14
N ILE A 59 3.72 1.97 -6.27
CA ILE A 59 3.05 3.25 -5.96
C ILE A 59 1.89 3.46 -6.94
N ARG A 60 2.15 3.24 -8.23
CA ARG A 60 1.13 3.37 -9.28
C ARG A 60 0.01 2.35 -9.11
N LEU A 61 0.33 1.11 -8.75
CA LEU A 61 -0.68 0.08 -8.51
C LEU A 61 -1.62 0.45 -7.36
N ILE A 62 -1.08 1.02 -6.26
CA ILE A 62 -1.93 1.47 -5.14
C ILE A 62 -2.81 2.65 -5.57
N GLU A 63 -2.30 3.57 -6.39
CA GLU A 63 -3.11 4.68 -6.92
C GLU A 63 -4.24 4.19 -7.84
N GLU A 64 -3.96 3.19 -8.68
CA GLU A 64 -4.97 2.53 -9.50
C GLU A 64 -6.03 1.82 -8.64
N ASP A 65 -5.60 1.10 -7.59
CA ASP A 65 -6.50 0.46 -6.62
C ASP A 65 -7.39 1.51 -5.92
N MET A 66 -6.83 2.63 -5.44
CA MET A 66 -7.61 3.71 -4.82
C MET A 66 -8.59 4.36 -5.78
N GLN A 67 -8.20 4.57 -7.04
CA GLN A 67 -9.09 5.16 -8.04
C GLN A 67 -10.28 4.24 -8.29
N ARG A 68 -10.04 2.93 -8.41
CA ARG A 68 -11.08 1.92 -8.58
C ARG A 68 -12.07 1.89 -7.40
N ILE A 69 -11.57 2.01 -6.16
CA ILE A 69 -12.41 2.13 -4.96
C ILE A 69 -13.26 3.40 -4.99
N LYS A 70 -12.68 4.54 -5.37
CA LYS A 70 -13.39 5.82 -5.49
C LYS A 70 -14.47 5.76 -6.56
N ASP A 71 -14.18 5.12 -7.69
CA ASP A 71 -15.14 4.90 -8.76
C ASP A 71 -16.29 4.01 -8.24
N GLN A 72 -15.99 2.90 -7.57
CA GLN A 72 -17.01 2.06 -6.90
C GLN A 72 -17.88 2.89 -5.95
N MET A 73 -17.28 3.67 -5.06
CA MET A 73 -18.03 4.53 -4.11
C MET A 73 -18.95 5.54 -4.82
N ASN A 74 -18.52 6.08 -5.96
CA ASN A 74 -19.31 7.04 -6.74
C ASN A 74 -20.49 6.37 -7.47
N ILE A 75 -20.36 5.09 -7.85
CA ILE A 75 -21.44 4.32 -8.48
C ILE A 75 -22.51 3.90 -7.45
N TYR A 76 -22.13 3.79 -6.16
CA TYR A 76 -23.06 3.51 -5.06
C TYR A 76 -23.68 4.77 -4.41
N SER A 77 -23.46 5.97 -4.98
CA SER A 77 -23.92 7.26 -4.42
C SER A 77 -25.24 7.77 -4.99
#